data_AF-A0A7Y7YMG8-F1
#
_entry.id   AF-A0A7Y7YMG8-F1
#
_cell.length_a   1.000
_cell.length_b   1.000
_cell.length_c   1.000
_cell.angle_alpha   90.00
_cell.angle_beta   90.00
_cell.angle_gamma   90.00
#
_symmetry.space_group_name_H-M   'P 1'
#
loop_
_entity.id
_entity.type
_entity.pdbx_description
1 polymer ?
#
loop_
_entity_poly.entity_id
_entity_poly.type
_entity_poly.pdbx_seq_one_letter_code
_entity_poly.pdbx_strand_id
1 'polypeptide(L)'
;MFDEERRDQEAADFISNKIKRCRKCSNELDYKEKYYFTDRICCACKGLEPFDAPDVITSSENPQQKPPRQVEQGNGVRTSAESGLLSRYAEWQLMNERAEKKWREEHPPQEKHSPSFRKVINTAGPLSVERINELMAKYDASEAVDIRQEELISLLWEVLYHRKITSVF
;
A
#
# COMPACT_ATOMS: atom_id res chain seq x y z
N MET A 1 -31.26 17.65 35.93
CA MET A 1 -29.97 17.14 36.46
C MET A 1 -29.80 15.66 36.17
N PHE A 2 -30.75 14.78 36.54
CA PHE A 2 -30.68 13.33 36.25
C PHE A 2 -30.70 12.94 34.75
N ASP A 3 -31.28 13.75 33.86
CA ASP A 3 -31.32 13.46 32.41
C ASP A 3 -30.00 13.73 31.66
N GLU A 4 -29.10 14.51 32.25
CA GLU A 4 -27.78 14.77 31.68
C GLU A 4 -26.83 13.63 32.03
N GLU A 5 -26.78 13.27 33.31
CA GLU A 5 -26.00 12.15 33.82
C GLU A 5 -26.40 10.81 33.19
N ARG A 6 -27.70 10.61 32.92
CA ARG A 6 -28.17 9.44 32.16
C ARG A 6 -27.68 9.43 30.72
N ARG A 7 -27.72 10.57 30.02
CA ARG A 7 -27.21 10.67 28.63
C ARG A 7 -25.70 10.48 28.57
N ASP A 8 -24.97 10.97 29.56
CA ASP A 8 -23.52 10.80 29.66
C ASP A 8 -23.17 9.32 29.90
N GLN A 9 -23.95 8.62 30.73
CA GLN A 9 -23.78 7.18 30.93
C GLN A 9 -24.11 6.39 29.66
N GLU A 10 -25.20 6.71 28.96
CA GLU A 10 -25.56 6.06 27.69
C GLU A 10 -24.49 6.29 26.61
N ALA A 11 -23.90 7.49 26.55
CA ALA A 11 -22.79 7.80 25.65
C ALA A 11 -21.52 7.02 26.02
N ALA A 12 -21.19 6.94 27.31
CA ALA A 12 -20.04 6.17 27.80
C ALA A 12 -20.20 4.68 27.48
N ASP A 13 -21.40 4.13 27.65
CA ASP A 13 -21.72 2.73 27.33
C ASP A 13 -21.64 2.47 25.82
N PHE A 14 -22.15 3.40 24.99
CA PHE A 14 -22.04 3.32 23.54
C PHE A 14 -20.59 3.32 23.06
N ILE A 15 -19.76 4.22 23.61
CA ILE A 15 -18.32 4.30 23.28
C ILE A 15 -17.60 3.04 23.76
N SER A 16 -17.84 2.59 24.99
CA SER A 16 -17.26 1.37 25.55
C SER A 16 -17.58 0.13 24.71
N ASN A 17 -18.80 0.03 24.18
CA ASN A 17 -19.22 -1.08 23.33
C ASN A 17 -18.53 -1.08 21.95
N LYS A 18 -18.12 0.08 21.44
CA LYS A 18 -17.35 0.20 20.18
C LYS A 18 -15.86 -0.07 20.36
N ILE A 19 -15.33 0.06 21.57
CA ILE A 19 -13.91 -0.17 21.86
C ILE A 19 -13.67 -1.66 22.05
N LYS A 20 -13.01 -2.29 21.07
CA LYS A 20 -12.50 -3.66 21.23
C LYS A 20 -11.23 -3.64 22.09
N ARG A 21 -11.26 -4.33 23.22
CA ARG A 21 -10.14 -4.44 24.16
C ARG A 21 -9.45 -5.80 24.08
N CYS A 22 -8.17 -5.81 24.42
CA CYS A 22 -7.36 -7.02 24.56
C CYS A 22 -7.93 -7.90 25.68
N ARG A 23 -8.10 -9.20 25.43
CA ARG A 23 -8.60 -10.15 26.43
C ARG A 23 -7.66 -10.37 27.62
N LYS A 24 -6.36 -10.09 27.48
CA LYS A 24 -5.36 -10.31 28.52
C LYS A 24 -5.08 -9.09 29.38
N CYS A 25 -4.93 -7.92 28.77
CA CYS A 25 -4.52 -6.70 29.46
C CYS A 25 -5.57 -5.59 29.44
N SER A 26 -6.74 -5.82 28.83
CA SER A 26 -7.84 -4.83 28.72
C SER A 26 -7.49 -3.52 28.01
N ASN A 27 -6.29 -3.40 27.44
CA ASN A 27 -5.92 -2.27 26.59
C ASN A 27 -6.80 -2.22 25.35
N GLU A 28 -7.10 -1.01 24.89
CA GLU A 28 -7.74 -0.85 23.59
C GLU A 28 -6.85 -1.43 22.49
N LEU A 29 -7.45 -2.23 21.61
CA LEU A 29 -6.77 -2.76 20.45
C LEU A 29 -6.67 -1.69 19.38
N ASP A 30 -5.50 -1.59 18.75
CA ASP A 30 -5.32 -0.75 17.57
C ASP A 30 -6.20 -1.27 16.40
N TYR A 31 -6.51 -0.41 15.43
CA TYR A 31 -7.25 -0.80 14.23
C TYR A 31 -6.63 -2.00 13.51
N LYS A 32 -5.28 -2.04 13.37
CA LYS A 32 -4.59 -3.17 12.73
C LYS A 32 -4.74 -4.44 13.57
N GLU A 33 -4.59 -4.34 14.89
CA GLU A 33 -4.79 -5.47 15.81
C GLU A 33 -6.24 -5.98 15.76
N LYS A 34 -7.22 -5.08 15.66
CA LYS A 34 -8.66 -5.40 15.52
C LYS A 34 -8.95 -6.15 14.22
N TYR A 35 -8.18 -5.92 13.16
CA TYR A 35 -8.35 -6.52 11.83
C TYR A 35 -7.59 -7.85 11.70
N TYR A 36 -6.34 -7.91 12.14
CA TYR A 36 -5.47 -9.08 11.94
C TYR A 36 -5.57 -10.14 13.05
N PHE A 37 -5.98 -9.77 14.27
CA PHE A 37 -6.05 -10.71 15.39
C PHE A 37 -7.50 -11.09 15.72
N THR A 38 -7.88 -12.31 15.31
CA THR A 38 -9.21 -12.88 15.59
C THR A 38 -9.43 -13.17 17.08
N ASP A 39 -8.36 -13.42 17.83
CA ASP A 39 -8.38 -13.72 19.27
C ASP A 39 -8.48 -12.47 20.16
N ARG A 40 -8.47 -11.26 19.57
CA ARG A 40 -8.53 -9.97 20.29
C ARG A 40 -7.45 -9.88 21.38
N ILE A 41 -6.22 -10.23 21.03
CA ILE A 41 -5.04 -10.10 21.89
C ILE A 41 -4.10 -9.09 21.23
N CYS A 42 -3.67 -8.06 21.96
CA CYS A 42 -2.75 -7.04 21.43
C CYS A 42 -1.36 -7.62 21.13
N CYS A 43 -0.58 -6.91 20.32
CA CYS A 43 0.81 -7.24 19.97
C CYS A 43 1.66 -7.51 21.21
N ALA A 44 1.61 -6.62 22.22
CA ALA A 44 2.38 -6.78 23.46
C ALA A 44 2.06 -8.11 24.18
N CYS A 45 0.79 -8.52 24.20
CA CYS A 45 0.36 -9.77 24.82
C CYS A 45 0.63 -11.02 23.96
N LYS A 46 0.93 -10.84 22.67
CA LYS A 46 1.45 -11.88 21.77
C LYS A 46 2.99 -11.90 21.72
N GLY A 47 3.68 -10.94 22.34
CA GLY A 47 5.13 -10.79 22.23
C GLY A 47 5.59 -10.26 20.87
N LEU A 48 4.71 -9.54 20.16
CA LEU A 48 5.01 -8.88 18.90
C LEU A 48 5.27 -7.39 19.13
N GLU A 49 6.13 -6.82 18.29
CA GLU A 49 6.32 -5.36 18.25
C GLU A 49 5.01 -4.65 17.86
N PRO A 50 4.69 -3.50 18.49
CA PRO A 50 3.55 -2.68 18.10
C PRO A 50 3.64 -2.27 16.63
N PHE A 51 2.50 -2.22 15.93
CA PHE A 51 2.46 -1.83 14.52
C PHE A 51 2.89 -0.39 14.25
N ASP A 52 2.83 0.47 15.27
CA ASP A 52 3.23 1.88 15.19
C ASP A 52 4.49 2.14 16.02
N ALA A 53 5.29 1.09 16.30
CA ALA A 53 6.61 1.29 16.87
C ALA A 53 7.42 2.19 15.91
N PRO A 54 7.93 3.35 16.35
CA PRO A 54 8.85 4.12 15.54
C PRO A 54 10.05 3.23 15.23
N ASP A 55 10.53 3.25 13.98
CA ASP A 55 11.77 2.59 13.57
C ASP A 55 12.95 3.22 14.33
N VAL A 56 13.13 2.87 15.60
CA VAL A 56 14.33 3.17 16.34
C VAL A 56 15.36 2.19 15.84
N ILE A 57 16.11 2.64 14.83
CA ILE A 57 17.38 2.06 14.42
C ILE A 57 18.29 2.05 15.65
N THR A 58 18.17 1.01 16.46
CA THR A 58 19.16 0.68 17.47
C THR A 58 20.31 0.03 16.73
N SER A 59 21.23 0.89 16.30
CA SER A 59 22.59 0.50 15.94
C SER A 59 23.23 -0.18 17.14
N SER A 60 23.05 -1.49 17.26
CA SER A 60 23.88 -2.33 18.11
C SER A 60 24.87 -3.04 17.20
N GLU A 61 26.08 -2.49 17.20
CA GLU A 61 27.25 -3.05 16.55
C GLU A 61 27.52 -4.47 17.08
N ASN A 62 27.57 -5.46 16.18
CA ASN A 62 28.63 -6.46 16.27
C ASN A 62 28.92 -7.07 14.87
N PRO A 63 30.15 -6.94 14.36
CA PRO A 63 30.54 -7.45 13.06
C PRO A 63 31.10 -8.87 13.20
N GLN A 64 30.55 -9.83 12.45
CA GLN A 64 31.30 -10.88 11.74
C GLN A 64 30.35 -11.99 11.29
N GLN A 65 30.19 -12.14 9.97
CA GLN A 65 30.50 -13.36 9.23
C GLN A 65 30.07 -13.16 7.77
N LYS A 66 31.05 -13.15 6.86
CA LYS A 66 30.81 -13.26 5.41
C LYS A 66 30.12 -14.59 5.10
N PRO A 67 29.25 -14.62 4.08
CA PRO A 67 29.47 -15.59 3.02
C PRO A 67 29.57 -14.95 1.63
N PRO A 68 30.06 -15.71 0.63
CA PRO A 68 30.69 -15.17 -0.56
C PRO A 68 29.75 -15.03 -1.76
N ARG A 69 30.19 -14.14 -2.66
CA ARG A 69 30.02 -14.14 -4.13
C ARG A 69 28.61 -13.87 -4.68
N GLN A 70 28.45 -12.58 -4.95
CA GLN A 70 27.85 -11.97 -6.14
C GLN A 70 27.64 -12.94 -7.33
N VAL A 71 26.41 -12.93 -7.84
CA VAL A 71 26.18 -12.97 -9.28
C VAL A 71 25.55 -11.63 -9.64
N GLU A 72 26.28 -10.88 -10.45
CA GLU A 72 25.88 -9.61 -11.03
C GLU A 72 24.73 -9.82 -12.02
N GLN A 73 23.68 -9.00 -11.93
CA GLN A 73 23.27 -8.10 -13.03
C GLN A 73 22.04 -7.29 -12.61
N GLY A 74 22.22 -5.97 -12.55
CA GLY A 74 21.17 -5.00 -12.25
C GLY A 74 21.76 -3.77 -11.58
N ASN A 75 22.30 -2.85 -12.40
CA ASN A 75 22.88 -1.58 -11.98
C ASN A 75 21.90 -0.77 -11.12
N GLY A 76 22.19 -0.74 -9.82
CA GLY A 76 21.64 0.18 -8.84
C GLY A 76 22.46 -0.01 -7.58
N VAL A 77 23.08 1.06 -7.07
CA VAL A 77 23.74 1.02 -5.75
C VAL A 77 22.64 0.70 -4.75
N ARG A 78 22.51 -0.58 -4.38
CA ARG A 78 21.48 -1.03 -3.45
C ARG A 78 21.72 -0.33 -2.13
N THR A 79 20.68 0.30 -1.60
CA THR A 79 20.80 0.97 -0.31
C THR A 79 21.13 -0.04 0.79
N SER A 80 21.77 0.41 1.88
CA SER A 80 22.10 -0.47 3.03
C SER A 80 20.85 -1.19 3.57
N ALA A 81 19.70 -0.51 3.51
CA ALA A 81 18.39 -1.06 3.85
C ALA A 81 17.96 -2.22 2.92
N GLU A 82 18.09 -2.06 1.60
CA GLU A 82 17.79 -3.12 0.64
C GLU A 82 18.67 -4.36 0.89
N SER A 83 19.95 -4.16 1.15
CA SER A 83 20.88 -5.25 1.46
C SER A 83 20.52 -5.99 2.75
N GLY A 84 20.05 -5.26 3.76
CA GLY A 84 19.56 -5.84 5.02
C GLY A 84 18.28 -6.66 4.82
N LEU A 85 17.34 -6.16 4.01
CA LEU A 85 16.10 -6.87 3.68
C LEU A 85 16.37 -8.14 2.86
N LEU A 86 17.28 -8.06 1.88
CA LEU A 86 17.73 -9.20 1.08
C LEU A 86 18.32 -10.32 1.95
N SER A 87 19.13 -9.98 2.96
CA SER A 87 19.68 -10.98 3.89
C SER A 87 18.60 -11.61 4.77
N ARG A 88 17.67 -10.82 5.32
CA ARG A 88 16.63 -11.33 6.23
C ARG A 88 15.61 -12.22 5.51
N TYR A 89 15.35 -11.95 4.24
CA TYR A 89 14.27 -12.60 3.49
C TYR A 89 14.78 -13.38 2.26
N ALA A 90 15.95 -13.99 2.36
CA ALA A 90 16.56 -14.76 1.27
C ALA A 90 15.64 -15.90 0.78
N GLU A 91 14.96 -16.60 1.69
CA GLU A 91 14.01 -17.66 1.33
C GLU A 91 12.79 -17.11 0.59
N TRP A 92 12.28 -15.95 1.00
CA TRP A 92 11.14 -15.32 0.33
C TRP A 92 11.49 -14.87 -1.09
N GLN A 93 12.69 -14.33 -1.31
CA GLN A 93 13.18 -13.99 -2.65
C GLN A 93 13.25 -15.24 -3.54
N LEU A 94 13.80 -16.34 -3.02
CA LEU A 94 13.84 -17.61 -3.75
C LEU A 94 12.43 -18.12 -4.10
N MET A 95 11.46 -17.93 -3.21
CA MET A 95 10.06 -18.30 -3.45
C MET A 95 9.42 -17.40 -4.52
N ASN A 96 9.73 -16.10 -4.53
CA ASN A 96 9.28 -15.18 -5.57
C ASN A 96 9.86 -15.53 -6.95
N GLU A 97 11.16 -15.80 -7.03
CA GLU A 97 11.80 -16.22 -8.28
C GLU A 97 11.21 -17.53 -8.80
N ARG A 98 10.94 -18.50 -7.91
CA ARG A 98 10.26 -19.74 -8.27
C ARG A 98 8.82 -19.49 -8.75
N ALA A 99 8.10 -18.59 -8.10
CA ALA A 99 6.74 -18.22 -8.49
C ALA A 99 6.72 -17.53 -9.86
N GLU A 100 7.64 -16.59 -10.11
CA GLU A 100 7.77 -15.91 -11.40
C GLU A 100 8.14 -16.89 -12.52
N LYS A 101 9.05 -17.83 -12.23
CA LYS A 101 9.41 -18.89 -13.18
C LYS A 101 8.21 -19.77 -13.51
N LYS A 102 7.48 -20.25 -12.51
CA LYS A 102 6.25 -21.03 -12.71
C LYS A 102 5.21 -20.24 -13.51
N TRP A 103 5.04 -18.96 -13.18
CA TRP A 103 4.14 -18.08 -13.92
C TRP A 103 4.52 -17.97 -15.39
N ARG A 104 5.81 -17.78 -15.71
CA ARG A 104 6.30 -17.74 -17.11
C ARG A 104 6.18 -19.08 -17.84
N GLU A 105 6.33 -20.20 -17.13
CA GLU A 105 6.12 -21.54 -17.69
C GLU A 105 4.65 -21.79 -18.02
N GLU A 106 3.74 -21.37 -17.14
CA GLU A 106 2.29 -21.46 -17.32
C GLU A 106 1.75 -20.44 -18.34
N HIS A 107 2.43 -19.31 -18.49
CA HIS A 107 2.09 -18.22 -19.40
C HIS A 107 3.24 -17.97 -20.37
N PRO A 108 3.47 -18.89 -21.34
CA PRO A 108 4.53 -18.72 -22.32
C PRO A 108 4.37 -17.36 -23.00
N PRO A 109 5.46 -16.59 -23.17
CA PRO A 109 5.41 -15.31 -23.85
C PRO A 109 4.80 -15.52 -25.24
N GLN A 110 3.60 -14.99 -25.47
CA GLN A 110 3.06 -14.83 -26.80
C GLN A 110 4.12 -14.10 -27.62
N GLU A 111 4.49 -14.67 -28.78
CA GLU A 111 5.44 -14.06 -29.68
C GLU A 111 5.10 -12.59 -29.86
N LYS A 112 6.14 -11.76 -29.78
CA LYS A 112 6.09 -10.32 -29.95
C LYS A 112 5.43 -9.98 -31.29
N HIS A 113 4.11 -9.87 -31.31
CA HIS A 113 3.53 -8.73 -31.97
C HIS A 113 4.02 -7.54 -31.17
N SER A 114 5.15 -6.98 -31.63
CA SER A 114 5.57 -5.64 -31.27
C SER A 114 4.29 -4.82 -31.13
N PRO A 115 4.00 -4.21 -29.96
CA PRO A 115 2.94 -3.23 -29.94
C PRO A 115 3.38 -2.27 -31.03
N SER A 116 2.57 -2.18 -32.08
CA SER A 116 2.74 -1.13 -33.07
C SER A 116 2.71 0.11 -32.21
N PHE A 117 3.89 0.66 -31.94
CA PHE A 117 4.06 2.01 -31.45
C PHE A 117 3.51 2.86 -32.59
N ARG A 118 2.19 2.90 -32.71
CA ARG A 118 1.49 4.05 -33.24
C ARG A 118 2.15 5.17 -32.49
N LYS A 119 2.93 5.98 -33.20
CA LYS A 119 3.44 7.26 -32.71
C LYS A 119 2.30 7.86 -31.91
N VAL A 120 2.38 7.77 -30.59
CA VAL A 120 1.49 8.51 -29.72
C VAL A 120 1.96 9.92 -29.98
N ILE A 121 1.18 10.62 -30.79
CA ILE A 121 1.36 12.05 -30.97
C ILE A 121 1.20 12.57 -29.55
N ASN A 122 2.30 13.04 -28.97
CA ASN A 122 2.31 13.81 -27.73
C ASN A 122 1.55 15.11 -28.01
N THR A 123 0.22 15.04 -28.05
CA THR A 123 -0.64 16.18 -27.76
C THR A 123 -0.74 16.25 -26.25
N ALA A 124 0.37 16.61 -25.60
CA ALA A 124 0.42 17.03 -24.21
C ALA A 124 -0.20 18.44 -24.11
N GLY A 125 -1.48 18.53 -24.45
CA GLY A 125 -2.31 19.70 -24.20
C GLY A 125 -3.16 19.43 -22.96
N PRO A 126 -3.57 20.48 -22.22
CA PRO A 126 -4.59 20.34 -21.20
C PRO A 126 -5.83 19.65 -21.79
N LEU A 127 -6.43 18.73 -21.02
CA LEU A 127 -7.66 18.05 -21.41
C LEU A 127 -8.72 19.08 -21.77
N SER A 128 -9.29 18.96 -22.96
CA SER A 128 -10.35 19.87 -23.38
C SER A 128 -11.65 19.58 -22.62
N VAL A 129 -12.45 20.61 -22.40
CA VAL A 129 -13.74 20.48 -21.70
C VAL A 129 -14.69 19.54 -22.45
N GLU A 130 -14.64 19.53 -23.77
CA GLU A 130 -15.42 18.64 -24.63
C GLU A 130 -15.06 17.17 -24.38
N ARG A 131 -13.76 16.88 -24.19
CA ARG A 131 -13.28 15.53 -23.87
C ARG A 131 -13.75 15.09 -22.49
N ILE A 132 -13.72 15.99 -21.50
CA ILE A 132 -14.23 15.69 -20.15
C ILE A 132 -15.73 15.37 -20.20
N ASN A 133 -16.51 16.16 -20.95
CA ASN A 133 -17.95 15.92 -21.12
C ASN A 133 -18.24 14.59 -21.81
N GLU A 134 -17.44 14.19 -22.80
CA GLU A 134 -17.56 12.87 -23.44
C GLU A 134 -17.29 11.73 -22.46
N LEU A 135 -16.25 11.84 -21.63
CA LEU A 135 -15.93 10.86 -20.60
C LEU A 135 -17.05 10.74 -19.56
N MET A 136 -17.62 11.87 -19.13
CA MET A 136 -18.77 11.92 -18.22
C MET A 136 -20.01 11.28 -18.85
N ALA A 137 -20.31 11.58 -20.12
CA ALA A 137 -21.45 10.99 -20.81
C ALA A 137 -21.34 9.46 -20.94
N LYS A 138 -20.15 8.93 -21.22
CA LYS A 138 -19.90 7.47 -21.24
C LYS A 138 -20.07 6.85 -19.86
N TYR A 139 -19.57 7.52 -18.81
CA TYR A 139 -19.74 7.08 -17.44
C TYR A 139 -21.23 7.04 -17.04
N ASP A 140 -21.99 8.09 -17.34
CA ASP A 140 -23.43 8.18 -17.07
C ASP A 140 -24.23 7.12 -17.84
N ALA A 141 -23.81 6.79 -19.06
CA ALA A 141 -24.37 5.71 -19.87
C ALA A 141 -23.95 4.30 -19.41
N SER A 142 -23.13 4.17 -18.36
CA SER A 142 -22.55 2.89 -17.91
C SER A 142 -21.74 2.17 -18.98
N GLU A 143 -21.17 2.91 -19.93
CA GLU A 143 -20.28 2.40 -20.96
C GLU A 143 -18.81 2.38 -20.49
N ALA A 144 -17.98 1.60 -21.18
CA ALA A 144 -16.55 1.57 -20.89
C ALA A 144 -15.90 2.93 -21.18
N VAL A 145 -15.33 3.56 -20.14
CA VAL A 145 -14.64 4.84 -20.25
C VAL A 145 -13.20 4.61 -20.70
N ASP A 146 -12.92 4.94 -21.96
CA ASP A 146 -11.57 4.88 -22.54
C ASP A 146 -10.80 6.18 -22.25
N ILE A 147 -10.04 6.18 -21.16
CA ILE A 147 -9.20 7.29 -20.69
C ILE A 147 -7.71 6.90 -20.75
N ARG A 148 -6.88 7.78 -21.29
CA ARG A 148 -5.43 7.57 -21.34
C ARG A 148 -4.77 7.87 -19.99
N GLN A 149 -3.59 7.28 -19.76
CA GLN A 149 -2.86 7.49 -18.51
C GLN A 149 -2.52 8.97 -18.28
N GLU A 150 -2.11 9.69 -19.33
CA GLU A 150 -1.74 11.10 -19.23
C GLU A 150 -2.95 11.97 -18.91
N GLU A 151 -4.10 11.65 -19.50
CA GLU A 151 -5.38 12.32 -19.24
C GLU A 151 -5.80 12.13 -17.78
N LEU A 152 -5.70 10.90 -17.27
CA LEU A 152 -6.00 10.58 -15.87
C LEU A 152 -5.06 11.32 -14.91
N ILE A 153 -3.77 11.38 -15.22
CA ILE A 153 -2.78 12.12 -14.43
C ILE A 153 -3.11 13.61 -14.43
N SER A 154 -3.43 14.21 -15.58
CA SER A 154 -3.83 15.61 -15.68
C SER A 154 -5.08 15.93 -14.86
N LEU A 155 -6.13 15.11 -14.95
CA LEU A 155 -7.34 15.27 -14.13
C LEU A 155 -7.03 15.18 -12.64
N LEU A 156 -6.19 14.22 -12.25
CA LEU A 156 -5.82 14.03 -10.85
C LEU A 156 -5.08 15.27 -10.32
N TRP A 157 -4.11 15.80 -11.06
CA TRP A 157 -3.39 17.02 -10.66
C TRP A 157 -4.32 18.23 -10.54
N GLU A 158 -5.23 18.42 -11.48
CA GLU A 158 -6.21 19.51 -11.44
C GLU A 158 -7.12 19.41 -10.21
N VAL A 159 -7.63 18.21 -9.91
CA VAL A 159 -8.45 17.97 -8.72
C VAL A 159 -7.69 18.21 -7.43
N LEU A 160 -6.45 17.69 -7.31
CA LEU A 160 -5.62 17.89 -6.13
C LEU A 160 -5.31 19.38 -5.90
N TYR A 161 -4.96 20.09 -6.98
CA TYR A 161 -4.66 21.52 -6.95
C TYR A 161 -5.87 22.34 -6.49
N HIS A 162 -7.04 22.15 -7.13
CA HIS A 162 -8.25 22.91 -6.78
C HIS A 162 -8.79 22.58 -5.39
N ARG A 163 -8.64 21.34 -4.94
CA ARG A 163 -9.08 20.91 -3.60
C ARG A 163 -8.07 21.17 -2.49
N LYS A 164 -6.90 21.76 -2.82
CA LYS A 164 -5.79 22.00 -1.88
C LYS A 164 -5.42 20.74 -1.10
N ILE A 165 -5.51 19.58 -1.75
CA ILE A 165 -5.10 18.32 -1.14
C ILE A 165 -3.58 18.27 -1.27
N THR A 166 -2.88 18.34 -0.15
CA THR A 166 -1.43 18.17 -0.13
C THR A 166 -1.10 16.77 -0.64
N SER A 167 -0.43 16.69 -1.78
CA SER A 167 0.09 15.43 -2.31
C SER A 167 1.17 14.92 -1.35
N VAL A 168 0.82 13.96 -0.51
CA VAL A 168 1.78 13.16 0.24
C VAL A 168 2.16 12.00 -0.69
N PHE A 169 2.99 12.29 -1.67
CA PHE A 169 3.63 11.30 -2.53
C PHE A 169 5.13 11.54 -2.53
#